data_AF-A0A2D6GD60-F1
#
_entry.id   AF-A0A2D6GD60-F1
#
_cell.length_a   1.000
_cell.length_b   1.000
_cell.length_c   1.000
_cell.angle_alpha   90.00
_cell.angle_beta   90.00
_cell.angle_gamma   90.00
#
_symmetry.space_group_name_H-M   'P 1'
#
loop_
_entity.id
_entity.type
_entity.pdbx_description
1 polymer ?
#
loop_
_entity_poly.entity_id
_entity_poly.type
_entity_poly.pdbx_seq_one_letter_code
_entity_poly.pdbx_strand_id
1 'polypeptide(L)' 'MPNKKTKKMMAVEEKFHQSLEKMLPEMVTENGLSSTADELGVSKATLGYWLLKLGITVRRVALAPGESLEVKRVR' A
#
# COMPACT_ATOMS: atom_id res chain seq x y z
N MET A 1 6.48 5.69 19.02
CA MET A 1 5.31 6.59 19.15
C MET A 1 4.05 5.78 18.87
N PRO A 2 2.94 5.96 19.59
CA PRO A 2 1.70 5.29 19.22
C PRO A 2 1.36 5.73 17.80
N ASN A 3 1.17 4.75 16.92
CA ASN A 3 1.18 4.92 15.47
C ASN A 3 -0.13 5.54 14.97
N LYS A 4 -0.49 6.73 15.48
CA LYS A 4 -1.80 7.33 15.25
C LYS A 4 -1.93 7.73 13.79
N LYS A 5 -2.96 7.19 13.13
CA LYS A 5 -3.32 7.52 11.74
C LYS A 5 -3.65 9.01 11.63
N THR A 6 -3.25 9.61 10.51
CA THR A 6 -3.56 11.02 10.24
C THR A 6 -5.03 11.17 9.86
N LYS A 7 -5.58 12.40 9.90
CA LYS A 7 -6.95 12.66 9.43
C LYS A 7 -7.16 12.21 7.99
N LYS A 8 -6.17 12.41 7.11
CA LYS A 8 -6.25 11.99 5.71
C LYS A 8 -6.24 10.46 5.56
N MET A 9 -5.47 9.75 6.38
CA MET A 9 -5.52 8.29 6.44
C MET A 9 -6.91 7.80 6.85
N MET A 10 -7.48 8.36 7.93
CA MET A 10 -8.83 7.99 8.40
C MET A 10 -9.92 8.28 7.35
N ALA A 11 -9.85 9.42 6.67
CA ALA A 11 -10.80 9.77 5.62
C ALA A 11 -10.73 8.80 4.42
N VAL A 12 -9.54 8.29 4.09
CA VAL A 12 -9.40 7.24 3.07
C VAL A 12 -10.01 5.94 3.56
N GLU A 13 -9.75 5.52 4.80
CA GLU A 13 -10.34 4.28 5.34
C GLU A 13 -11.87 4.33 5.38
N GLU A 14 -12.43 5.50 5.72
CA GLU A 14 -13.87 5.74 5.71
C GLU A 14 -14.44 5.65 4.28
N LYS A 15 -13.78 6.30 3.31
CA LYS A 15 -14.19 6.27 1.89
C LYS A 15 -14.21 4.85 1.31
N PHE A 16 -13.23 4.02 1.68
CA PHE A 16 -13.06 2.68 1.12
C PHE A 16 -13.63 1.57 2.03
N HIS A 17 -14.17 1.93 3.20
CA HIS A 17 -14.67 1.01 4.22
C HIS A 17 -13.69 -0.13 4.57
N GLN A 18 -12.38 0.16 4.50
CA GLN A 18 -11.32 -0.82 4.73
C GLN A 18 -10.10 -0.14 5.36
N SER A 19 -9.38 -0.85 6.23
CA SER A 19 -8.16 -0.29 6.82
C SER A 19 -7.04 -0.21 5.79
N LEU A 20 -6.18 0.81 5.90
CA LEU A 20 -5.03 1.01 5.02
C LEU A 20 -4.08 -0.20 5.05
N GLU A 21 -3.89 -0.85 6.20
CA GLU A 21 -3.06 -2.05 6.33
C GLU A 21 -3.55 -3.22 5.50
N LYS A 22 -4.87 -3.29 5.24
CA LYS A 22 -5.48 -4.33 4.43
C LYS A 22 -5.51 -3.96 2.95
N MET A 23 -5.96 -2.75 2.60
CA MET A 23 -6.12 -2.35 1.19
C MET A 23 -4.82 -1.97 0.49
N LEU A 24 -3.88 -1.30 1.16
CA LEU A 24 -2.69 -0.76 0.49
C LEU A 24 -1.77 -1.84 -0.10
N PRO A 25 -1.53 -2.99 0.56
CA PRO A 25 -0.71 -4.05 -0.03
C PRO A 25 -1.28 -4.56 -1.36
N GLU A 26 -2.60 -4.77 -1.43
CA GLU A 26 -3.30 -5.24 -2.63
C GLU A 26 -3.23 -4.18 -3.74
N MET A 27 -3.66 -2.94 -3.45
CA MET A 27 -3.64 -1.84 -4.44
C MET A 27 -2.23 -1.58 -4.99
N VAL A 28 -1.22 -1.55 -4.14
CA VAL A 28 0.16 -1.29 -4.59
C VAL A 28 0.72 -2.48 -5.39
N THR A 29 0.29 -3.71 -5.10
CA THR A 29 0.68 -4.90 -5.86
C THR A 29 0.05 -4.90 -7.24
N GLU A 30 -1.24 -4.56 -7.35
CA GLU A 30 -1.99 -4.59 -8.60
C GLU A 30 -1.72 -3.36 -9.48
N ASN A 31 -1.74 -2.16 -8.90
CA ASN A 31 -1.69 -0.89 -9.64
C ASN A 31 -0.31 -0.22 -9.60
N GLY A 32 0.57 -0.64 -8.68
CA GLY A 32 1.84 0.02 -8.42
C GLY A 32 1.70 1.33 -7.64
N LEU A 33 2.84 1.83 -7.16
CA LEU A 33 2.87 2.94 -6.20
C LEU A 33 2.36 4.28 -6.76
N SER A 34 2.65 4.60 -8.02
CA SER A 34 2.20 5.87 -8.61
C SER A 34 0.69 5.88 -8.81
N SER A 35 0.14 4.87 -9.49
CA SER A 35 -1.30 4.80 -9.78
C SER A 35 -2.14 4.70 -8.51
N THR A 36 -1.65 3.97 -7.49
CA THR A 36 -2.33 3.93 -6.18
C THR A 36 -2.38 5.31 -5.53
N ALA A 37 -1.31 6.10 -5.63
CA ALA A 37 -1.28 7.45 -5.05
C ALA A 37 -2.29 8.38 -5.74
N ASP A 38 -2.38 8.29 -7.07
CA ASP A 38 -3.35 9.06 -7.87
C ASP A 38 -4.79 8.69 -7.51
N GLU A 39 -5.11 7.39 -7.39
CA GLU A 39 -6.43 6.88 -7.00
C GLU A 39 -6.86 7.34 -5.61
N LEU A 40 -5.91 7.40 -4.67
CA LEU A 40 -6.14 7.87 -3.30
C LEU A 40 -6.10 9.39 -3.16
N GLY A 41 -5.80 10.13 -4.24
CA GLY A 41 -5.70 11.60 -4.21
C GLY A 41 -4.58 12.11 -3.29
N VAL A 42 -3.44 11.43 -3.28
CA VAL A 42 -2.25 11.77 -2.47
C VAL A 42 -1.00 11.82 -3.34
N SER A 43 0.03 12.56 -2.90
CA SER A 43 1.32 12.46 -3.58
C SER A 43 1.95 11.10 -3.34
N LYS A 44 2.78 10.64 -4.29
CA LYS A 44 3.57 9.41 -4.15
C LYS A 44 4.44 9.39 -2.88
N ALA A 45 4.99 10.55 -2.50
CA ALA A 45 5.74 10.70 -1.25
C ALA A 45 4.86 10.50 -0.01
N THR A 46 3.62 11.00 -0.03
CA THR A 46 2.64 10.79 1.04
C THR A 46 2.30 9.31 1.17
N LEU A 47 2.03 8.62 0.05
CA LEU A 47 1.77 7.19 0.07
C LEU A 47 3.00 6.41 0.58
N GLY A 48 4.21 6.74 0.13
CA GLY A 48 5.45 6.14 0.63
C GLY A 48 5.61 6.31 2.14
N TYR A 49 5.31 7.49 2.67
CA TYR A 49 5.30 7.73 4.12
C TYR A 49 4.26 6.88 4.85
N TRP A 50 3.06 6.68 4.28
CA TRP A 50 2.04 5.82 4.90
C TRP A 50 2.49 4.36 4.95
N LEU A 51 3.07 3.83 3.88
CA LEU A 51 3.58 2.45 3.85
C LEU A 51 4.67 2.25 4.90
N LEU A 52 5.63 3.18 4.99
CA LEU A 52 6.66 3.17 6.02
C LEU A 52 6.05 3.20 7.42
N LYS A 53 5.12 4.12 7.65
CA LYS A 53 4.46 4.29 8.93
C LYS A 53 3.68 3.05 9.35
N LEU A 54 2.99 2.38 8.42
CA LEU A 54 2.19 1.19 8.69
C LEU A 54 3.00 -0.11 8.69
N GLY A 55 4.32 -0.04 8.50
CA GLY A 55 5.19 -1.23 8.44
C GLY A 55 4.95 -2.10 7.19
N ILE A 56 4.38 -1.53 6.13
CA ILE A 56 4.11 -2.24 4.88
C ILE A 56 5.36 -2.18 4.01
N THR A 57 5.95 -3.34 3.75
CA THR A 57 7.15 -3.45 2.90
C THR A 57 6.76 -3.78 1.47
N VAL A 58 7.16 -2.93 0.52
CA VAL A 58 6.98 -3.18 -0.92
C VAL A 58 8.28 -3.71 -1.51
N ARG A 59 8.20 -4.85 -2.19
CA ARG A 59 9.33 -5.44 -2.93
C ARG A 59 8.97 -5.48 -4.41
N ARG A 60 9.87 -4.99 -5.27
CA ARG A 60 9.73 -5.13 -6.72
C ARG A 60 10.56 -6.30 -7.18
N VAL A 61 9.96 -7.15 -8.00
CA VAL A 61 10.61 -8.31 -8.60
C VAL A 61 10.46 -8.20 -10.10
N ALA A 62 11.58 -8.24 -10.81
CA ALA A 62 11.58 -8.40 -12.25
C ALA A 62 11.58 -9.90 -12.55
N LEU A 63 10.68 -10.33 -13.42
CA LEU A 63 10.52 -11.72 -13.83
C LEU A 63 10.86 -11.82 -15.32
N ALA A 64 11.67 -12.81 -15.69
CA ALA A 64 11.90 -13.19 -17.07
C ALA A 64 10.63 -13.86 -17.66
N PRO A 65 10.51 -13.97 -18.99
CA PRO A 65 9.39 -14.67 -19.61
C PRO A 65 9.21 -16.10 -19.06
N GLY A 66 8.02 -16.40 -18.55
CA GLY A 66 7.68 -17.71 -17.96
C GLY A 66 7.95 -17.83 -16.46
N GLU A 67 8.59 -16.85 -15.81
CA GLU A 67 8.75 -16.84 -14.36
C GLU A 67 7.47 -16.34 -13.67
N SER A 68 7.19 -16.85 -12.47
CA SER A 68 6.06 -16.44 -11.63
C SER A 68 6.51 -16.19 -10.19
N LEU A 69 5.73 -15.38 -9.46
CA LEU A 69 5.97 -15.08 -8.06
C LEU A 69 4.73 -15.42 -7.24
N GLU A 70 4.93 -16.18 -6.16
CA GLU A 70 3.88 -16.52 -5.20
C GLU A 70 4.20 -15.89 -3.84
N VAL A 71 3.23 -15.16 -3.26
CA VAL A 71 3.37 -14.57 -1.92
C VAL A 71 2.67 -15.45 -0.89
N LYS A 72 3.42 -15.96 0.09
CA LYS A 72 2.88 -16.77 1.20
C LYS A 72 2.98 -16.00 2.52
N ARG A 73 1.92 -16.07 3.33
CA ARG A 73 1.94 -15.57 4.71
C ARG A 73 2.57 -16.63 5.61
N VAL A 74 3.75 -16.34 6.14
CA VAL A 74 4.38 -17.18 7.16
C VAL A 74 3.59 -16.99 8.47
N ARG A 75 3.13 -18.09 9.06
CA ARG A 75 2.44 -18.10 10.35
C ARG A 75 3.42 -17.95 11.50
#